data_AF-A0A426R2Y6-F1
#
_entry.id   AF-A0A426R2Y6-F1
#
_cell.length_a   1.000
_cell.length_b   1.000
_cell.length_c   1.000
_cell.angle_alpha   90.00
_cell.angle_beta   90.00
_cell.angle_gamma   90.00
#
_symmetry.space_group_name_H-M   'P 1'
#
loop_
_entity.id
_entity.type
_entity.pdbx_description
1 polymer ?
#
loop_
_entity_poly.entity_id
_entity_poly.type
_entity_poly.pdbx_seq_one_letter_code
_entity_poly.pdbx_strand_id
1 'polypeptide(L)'
;MPTSRDPEARRTHIREEFVDAAFRVLDDQGPNPSMNDIAREAGTTKPRLYRQFADKADLYSAVAQRMADEVYELAVSDFNFLLDAPSSALRHAITGYAQVVARHPNVFRFLAQSRSAPEGSGAAPPLDIGRDISDRFTGVATSILKSVDVDTDGIDYACRAAVGVLLAATDLWLDAPDAQPAEFVDNVTDLVWGVLDAYLRRKKVDLDADEPIFVTLARLKGE
;
A
#
# COMPACT_ATOMS: atom_id res chain seq x y z
N MET A 1 5.62 39.38 -5.23
CA MET A 1 6.49 38.26 -5.66
C MET A 1 7.11 37.64 -4.43
N PRO A 2 6.71 36.44 -3.99
CA PRO A 2 7.41 35.71 -2.94
C PRO A 2 8.59 34.96 -3.56
N THR A 3 9.77 35.12 -2.98
CA THR A 3 11.05 34.53 -3.38
C THR A 3 11.11 33.03 -3.07
N SER A 4 11.35 32.23 -4.11
CA SER A 4 11.78 30.84 -4.00
C SER A 4 13.18 30.78 -3.37
N ARG A 5 13.31 30.51 -2.08
CA ARG A 5 14.63 30.37 -1.43
C ARG A 5 14.61 29.48 -0.18
N ASP A 6 13.83 28.42 -0.20
CA ASP A 6 13.98 27.34 0.76
C ASP A 6 14.83 26.20 0.15
N PRO A 7 16.07 25.99 0.64
CA PRO A 7 16.92 24.88 0.21
C PRO A 7 16.28 23.50 0.39
N GLU A 8 15.40 23.34 1.39
CA GLU A 8 14.72 22.09 1.69
C GLU A 8 13.65 21.79 0.64
N ALA A 9 12.77 22.75 0.35
CA ALA A 9 11.81 22.65 -0.76
C ALA A 9 12.48 22.35 -2.10
N ARG A 10 13.64 22.95 -2.39
CA ARG A 10 14.39 22.66 -3.62
C ARG A 10 14.95 21.24 -3.64
N ARG A 11 15.40 20.73 -2.50
CA ARG A 11 15.90 19.36 -2.37
C ARG A 11 14.77 18.34 -2.56
N THR A 12 13.61 18.59 -1.95
CA THR A 12 12.41 17.75 -2.11
C THR A 12 11.98 17.69 -3.57
N HIS A 13 11.85 18.82 -4.25
CA HIS A 13 11.48 18.85 -5.67
C HIS A 13 12.46 18.07 -6.55
N ILE A 14 13.78 18.16 -6.30
CA ILE A 14 14.76 17.39 -7.08
C ILE A 14 14.66 15.89 -6.75
N ARG A 15 14.40 15.52 -5.49
CA ARG A 15 14.15 14.11 -5.13
C ARG A 15 12.93 13.56 -5.87
N GLU A 16 11.86 14.34 -5.97
CA GLU A 16 10.66 13.98 -6.73
C GLU A 16 10.96 13.78 -8.23
N GLU A 17 11.74 14.67 -8.86
CA GLU A 17 12.16 14.48 -10.27
C GLU A 17 12.85 13.13 -10.52
N PHE A 18 13.66 12.66 -9.57
CA PHE A 18 14.33 11.36 -9.64
C PHE A 18 13.36 10.19 -9.42
N VAL A 19 12.39 10.34 -8.53
CA VAL A 19 11.33 9.33 -8.32
C VAL A 19 10.47 9.22 -9.56
N ASP A 20 10.05 10.34 -10.16
CA ASP A 20 9.28 10.36 -11.41
C ASP A 20 10.05 9.69 -12.56
N ALA A 21 11.36 9.95 -12.64
CA ALA A 21 12.22 9.28 -13.62
C ALA A 21 12.33 7.78 -13.35
N ALA A 22 12.38 7.35 -12.09
CA ALA A 22 12.40 5.93 -11.74
C ALA A 22 11.10 5.23 -12.16
N PHE A 23 9.94 5.86 -11.93
CA PHE A 23 8.64 5.35 -12.39
C PHE A 23 8.62 5.19 -13.92
N ARG A 24 9.03 6.21 -14.68
CA ARG A 24 9.11 6.12 -16.15
C ARG A 24 10.02 4.99 -16.63
N VAL A 25 11.21 4.84 -16.04
CA VAL A 25 12.12 3.73 -16.38
C VAL A 25 11.47 2.37 -16.08
N LEU A 26 10.81 2.22 -14.93
CA LEU A 26 10.15 0.98 -14.55
C LEU A 26 8.99 0.63 -15.48
N ASP A 27 8.15 1.61 -15.81
CA ASP A 27 7.03 1.42 -16.72
C ASP A 27 7.49 1.04 -18.12
N ASP A 28 8.51 1.72 -18.66
CA ASP A 28 8.98 1.54 -20.04
C ASP A 28 9.92 0.33 -20.22
N GLN A 29 10.80 0.06 -19.25
CA GLN A 29 11.92 -0.89 -19.40
C GLN A 29 11.76 -2.16 -18.55
N GLY A 30 10.74 -2.21 -17.69
CA GLY A 30 10.47 -3.36 -16.82
C GLY A 30 11.06 -3.22 -15.42
N PRO A 31 10.87 -4.24 -14.55
CA PRO A 31 11.07 -4.13 -13.10
C PRO A 31 12.53 -4.12 -12.64
N ASN A 32 13.51 -3.99 -13.54
CA ASN A 32 14.93 -4.08 -13.22
C ASN A 32 15.70 -2.80 -13.60
N PRO A 33 15.38 -1.64 -12.99
CA PRO A 33 15.99 -0.38 -13.37
C PRO A 33 17.45 -0.32 -12.92
N SER A 34 18.33 0.23 -13.75
CA SER A 34 19.67 0.61 -13.30
C SER A 34 19.70 2.07 -12.83
N MET A 35 20.55 2.38 -11.86
CA MET A 35 20.79 3.77 -11.42
C MET A 35 21.25 4.68 -12.57
N ASN A 36 21.87 4.11 -13.60
CA ASN A 36 22.30 4.87 -14.78
C ASN A 36 21.10 5.21 -15.66
N ASP A 37 20.14 4.30 -15.82
CA ASP A 37 18.93 4.55 -16.59
C ASP A 37 18.07 5.63 -15.92
N ILE A 38 17.91 5.56 -14.60
CA ILE A 38 17.17 6.58 -13.83
C ILE A 38 17.84 7.95 -13.94
N ALA A 39 19.17 8.03 -13.79
CA ALA A 39 19.87 9.30 -13.94
C ALA A 39 19.74 9.87 -15.37
N ARG A 40 19.84 9.01 -16.39
CA ARG A 40 19.66 9.39 -17.80
C ARG A 40 18.24 9.90 -18.05
N GLU A 41 17.23 9.20 -17.54
CA GLU A 41 15.82 9.58 -17.64
C GLU A 41 15.50 10.89 -16.92
N ALA A 42 16.16 11.15 -15.78
CA ALA A 42 16.08 12.44 -15.07
C ALA A 42 16.89 13.57 -15.75
N GLY A 43 17.49 13.33 -16.94
CA GLY A 43 18.29 14.31 -17.66
C GLY A 43 19.55 14.72 -16.90
N THR A 44 20.12 13.84 -16.08
CA THR A 44 21.19 14.18 -15.16
C THR A 44 22.25 13.08 -15.01
N THR A 45 23.20 13.29 -14.11
CA THR A 45 24.35 12.39 -13.93
C THR A 45 24.20 11.56 -12.66
N LYS A 46 24.79 10.36 -12.67
CA LYS A 46 24.81 9.46 -11.50
C LYS A 46 25.37 10.13 -10.22
N PRO A 47 26.44 10.95 -10.26
CA PRO A 47 26.88 11.69 -9.08
C PRO A 47 25.85 12.68 -8.55
N ARG A 48 25.03 13.31 -9.40
CA ARG A 48 23.97 14.23 -8.94
C ARG A 48 22.84 13.47 -8.25
N LEU A 49 22.51 12.26 -8.73
CA LEU A 49 21.57 11.36 -8.06
C LEU A 49 22.04 11.00 -6.65
N TYR A 50 23.28 10.52 -6.50
CA TYR A 50 23.84 10.17 -5.18
C TYR A 50 24.04 11.37 -4.22
N ARG A 51 23.93 12.62 -4.71
CA ARG A 51 23.85 13.78 -3.82
C ARG A 51 22.48 13.96 -3.19
N GLN A 52 21.43 13.44 -3.84
CA GLN A 52 20.05 13.52 -3.34
C GLN A 52 19.68 12.31 -2.50
N PHE A 53 20.19 11.14 -2.85
CA PHE A 53 19.93 9.88 -2.18
C PHE A 53 21.20 9.29 -1.61
N ALA A 54 21.16 8.84 -0.35
CA ALA A 54 22.32 8.29 0.33
C ALA A 54 22.88 7.05 -0.39
N ASP A 55 21.97 6.22 -0.90
CA ASP A 55 22.26 4.98 -1.62
C ASP A 55 21.07 4.58 -2.51
N LYS A 56 21.12 3.37 -3.07
CA LYS A 56 20.00 2.82 -3.84
C LYS A 56 18.76 2.60 -2.97
N ALA A 57 18.96 2.25 -1.71
CA ALA A 57 17.88 1.97 -0.78
C ALA A 57 17.01 3.20 -0.55
N ASP A 58 17.62 4.36 -0.29
CA ASP A 58 16.91 5.62 -0.09
C ASP A 58 16.07 6.02 -1.31
N LEU A 59 16.57 5.81 -2.53
CA LEU A 59 15.77 6.05 -3.75
C LEU A 59 14.58 5.10 -3.83
N TYR A 60 14.80 3.81 -3.58
CA TYR A 60 13.74 2.80 -3.67
C TYR A 60 12.69 2.98 -2.56
N SER A 61 13.11 3.47 -1.39
CA SER A 61 12.23 3.95 -0.32
C SER A 61 11.35 5.09 -0.77
N ALA A 62 11.90 6.07 -1.49
CA ALA A 62 11.11 7.16 -2.02
C ALA A 62 10.11 6.69 -3.09
N VAL A 63 10.50 5.73 -3.94
CA VAL A 63 9.60 5.09 -4.93
C VAL A 63 8.46 4.34 -4.24
N ALA A 64 8.78 3.51 -3.24
CA ALA A 64 7.81 2.81 -2.43
C ALA A 64 6.83 3.74 -1.71
N GLN A 65 7.34 4.82 -1.12
CA GLN A 65 6.53 5.81 -0.43
C GLN A 65 5.55 6.49 -1.39
N ARG A 66 6.02 6.93 -2.57
CA ARG A 66 5.13 7.52 -3.58
C ARG A 66 4.02 6.56 -4.01
N MET A 67 4.36 5.28 -4.21
CA MET A 67 3.37 4.26 -4.54
C MET A 67 2.33 4.08 -3.40
N ALA A 68 2.78 4.08 -2.14
CA ALA A 68 1.89 3.99 -0.99
C ALA A 68 0.99 5.23 -0.84
N ASP A 69 1.52 6.42 -1.12
CA ASP A 69 0.76 7.67 -1.10
C ASP A 69 -0.34 7.66 -2.17
N GLU A 70 -0.04 7.22 -3.40
CA GLU A 70 -1.05 7.09 -4.45
C GLU A 70 -2.14 6.07 -4.12
N VAL A 71 -1.77 4.94 -3.50
CA VAL A 71 -2.75 3.97 -3.00
C VAL A 71 -3.61 4.61 -1.93
N TYR A 72 -3.02 5.35 -0.99
CA TYR A 72 -3.76 6.02 0.07
C TYR A 72 -4.75 7.05 -0.49
N GLU A 73 -4.32 7.85 -1.46
CA GLU A 73 -5.17 8.83 -2.14
C GLU A 73 -6.36 8.18 -2.83
N LEU A 74 -6.17 7.07 -3.56
CA LEU A 74 -7.27 6.41 -4.28
C LEU A 74 -8.14 5.48 -3.41
N ALA A 75 -7.57 4.89 -2.35
CA ALA A 75 -8.25 3.86 -1.57
C ALA A 75 -8.91 4.39 -0.29
N VAL A 76 -8.40 5.50 0.27
CA VAL A 76 -8.76 5.94 1.64
C VAL A 76 -9.36 7.35 1.68
N SER A 77 -9.10 8.21 0.71
CA SER A 77 -9.46 9.65 0.80
C SER A 77 -10.96 9.93 0.85
N ASP A 78 -11.81 9.02 0.34
CA ASP A 78 -13.26 9.21 0.24
C ASP A 78 -14.08 8.28 1.15
N PHE A 79 -13.43 7.51 2.02
CA PHE A 79 -14.09 6.40 2.74
C PHE A 79 -14.33 6.66 4.23
N ASN A 80 -15.53 6.32 4.73
CA ASN A 80 -15.85 6.39 6.16
C ASN A 80 -16.21 5.01 6.72
N PHE A 81 -15.21 4.39 7.38
CA PHE A 81 -15.32 3.06 7.99
C PHE A 81 -16.44 2.91 9.03
N LEU A 82 -17.02 4.01 9.52
CA LEU A 82 -18.17 3.91 10.41
C LEU A 82 -19.50 3.90 9.65
N LEU A 83 -19.61 4.63 8.55
CA LEU A 83 -20.88 4.89 7.86
C LEU A 83 -21.18 3.90 6.73
N ASP A 84 -20.15 3.23 6.23
CA ASP A 84 -20.26 2.30 5.11
C ASP A 84 -20.19 0.84 5.59
N ALA A 85 -20.76 -0.06 4.79
CA ALA A 85 -20.69 -1.50 5.03
C ALA A 85 -19.25 -2.04 4.87
N PRO A 86 -18.78 -2.97 5.72
CA PRO A 86 -17.42 -3.52 5.64
C PRO A 86 -17.04 -4.09 4.28
N SER A 87 -17.94 -4.80 3.59
CA SER A 87 -17.69 -5.39 2.28
C SER A 87 -17.47 -4.31 1.22
N SER A 88 -18.33 -3.30 1.21
CA SER A 88 -18.23 -2.13 0.31
C SER A 88 -16.96 -1.32 0.58
N ALA A 89 -16.58 -1.19 1.86
CA ALA A 89 -15.36 -0.54 2.30
C ALA A 89 -14.10 -1.18 1.69
N LEU A 90 -13.99 -2.49 1.90
CA LEU A 90 -12.86 -3.28 1.43
C LEU A 90 -12.81 -3.27 -0.09
N ARG A 91 -13.96 -3.45 -0.75
CA ARG A 91 -14.08 -3.39 -2.20
C ARG A 91 -13.58 -2.06 -2.78
N HIS A 92 -13.98 -0.95 -2.18
CA HIS A 92 -13.53 0.37 -2.61
C HIS A 92 -12.01 0.52 -2.46
N ALA A 93 -11.48 0.18 -1.29
CA ALA A 93 -10.04 0.27 -1.03
C ALA A 93 -9.22 -0.62 -1.98
N ILE A 94 -9.66 -1.86 -2.20
CA ILE A 94 -9.02 -2.82 -3.11
C ILE A 94 -9.14 -2.36 -4.56
N THR A 95 -10.25 -1.72 -4.95
CA THR A 95 -10.40 -1.11 -6.28
C THR A 95 -9.38 0.01 -6.49
N GLY A 96 -9.26 0.94 -5.55
CA GLY A 96 -8.28 2.02 -5.60
C GLY A 96 -6.85 1.47 -5.72
N TYR A 97 -6.51 0.49 -4.87
CA TYR A 97 -5.24 -0.23 -4.95
C TYR A 97 -5.01 -0.88 -6.33
N ALA A 98 -5.98 -1.64 -6.84
CA ALA A 98 -5.88 -2.31 -8.14
C ALA A 98 -5.66 -1.31 -9.29
N GLN A 99 -6.28 -0.13 -9.22
CA GLN A 99 -6.06 0.93 -10.20
C GLN A 99 -4.63 1.46 -10.20
N VAL A 100 -3.98 1.62 -9.04
CA VAL A 100 -2.57 2.05 -9.01
C VAL A 100 -1.66 0.94 -9.54
N VAL A 101 -1.90 -0.31 -9.15
CA VAL A 101 -1.13 -1.47 -9.66
C VAL A 101 -1.26 -1.60 -11.18
N ALA A 102 -2.46 -1.40 -11.74
CA ALA A 102 -2.69 -1.42 -13.18
C ALA A 102 -1.96 -0.30 -13.93
N ARG A 103 -1.79 0.87 -13.29
CA ARG A 103 -1.03 2.00 -13.86
C ARG A 103 0.48 1.73 -13.89
N HIS A 104 1.01 1.07 -12.85
CA HIS A 104 2.44 0.87 -12.65
C HIS A 104 2.81 -0.58 -12.30
N PRO A 105 2.49 -1.57 -13.15
CA PRO A 105 2.65 -2.98 -12.80
C PRO A 105 4.12 -3.37 -12.58
N ASN A 106 5.05 -2.75 -13.33
CA ASN A 106 6.47 -3.00 -13.19
C ASN A 106 7.08 -2.36 -11.95
N VAL A 107 6.54 -1.22 -11.49
CA VAL A 107 6.90 -0.65 -10.19
C VAL A 107 6.51 -1.61 -9.07
N PHE A 108 5.31 -2.20 -9.14
CA PHE A 108 4.87 -3.17 -8.14
C PHE A 108 5.73 -4.44 -8.13
N ARG A 109 6.02 -5.01 -9.32
CA ARG A 109 6.94 -6.16 -9.45
C ARG A 109 8.32 -5.85 -8.87
N PHE A 110 8.86 -4.66 -9.14
CA PHE A 110 10.14 -4.22 -8.61
C PHE A 110 10.15 -4.16 -7.07
N LEU A 111 9.10 -3.58 -6.47
CA LEU A 111 8.95 -3.52 -5.01
C LEU A 111 8.79 -4.91 -4.38
N ALA A 112 8.01 -5.79 -5.02
CA ALA A 112 7.82 -7.18 -4.58
C ALA A 112 9.13 -8.00 -4.63
N GLN A 113 9.91 -7.85 -5.69
CA GLN A 113 11.22 -8.51 -5.84
C GLN A 113 12.23 -8.03 -4.80
N SER A 114 12.22 -6.73 -4.48
CA SER A 114 13.10 -6.15 -3.47
C SER A 114 12.88 -6.72 -2.07
N ARG A 115 11.66 -7.17 -1.76
CA ARG A 115 11.33 -7.82 -0.46
C ARG A 115 11.94 -9.21 -0.31
N SER A 116 12.12 -9.94 -1.41
CA SER A 116 12.64 -11.32 -1.41
C SER A 116 14.17 -11.39 -1.52
N ALA A 117 14.84 -10.24 -1.70
CA ALA A 117 16.29 -10.19 -1.84
C ALA A 117 16.99 -10.44 -0.50
N PRO A 118 18.05 -11.26 -0.44
CA PRO A 118 18.82 -11.48 0.77
C PRO A 118 19.41 -10.17 1.33
N GLU A 119 19.40 -10.03 2.66
CA GLU A 119 20.09 -8.94 3.36
C GLU A 119 21.55 -8.85 2.91
N GLY A 120 21.99 -7.67 2.45
CA GLY A 120 23.36 -7.44 1.99
C GLY A 120 23.60 -7.58 0.48
N SER A 121 22.57 -7.89 -0.33
CA SER A 121 22.67 -7.90 -1.80
C SER A 121 22.81 -6.51 -2.45
N GLY A 122 22.82 -5.43 -1.66
CA GLY A 122 22.74 -4.06 -2.17
C GLY A 122 21.38 -3.71 -2.77
N ALA A 123 20.39 -4.60 -2.63
CA ALA A 123 18.98 -4.27 -2.69
C ALA A 123 18.61 -3.41 -1.47
N ALA A 124 17.59 -2.55 -1.63
CA ALA A 124 17.07 -1.77 -0.51
C ALA A 124 16.74 -2.72 0.67
N PRO A 125 16.84 -2.26 1.94
CA PRO A 125 16.05 -2.87 3.00
C PRO A 125 14.64 -3.02 2.44
N PRO A 126 13.97 -4.17 2.65
CA PRO A 126 12.58 -4.26 2.31
C PRO A 126 11.90 -3.07 2.95
N LEU A 127 11.43 -2.12 2.14
CA LEU A 127 10.30 -1.34 2.59
C LEU A 127 9.25 -2.41 2.71
N ASP A 128 9.04 -2.87 3.94
CA ASP A 128 7.90 -3.71 4.24
C ASP A 128 6.71 -2.75 4.21
N ILE A 129 6.41 -2.19 3.04
CA ILE A 129 5.21 -1.39 2.75
C ILE A 129 4.00 -2.18 3.26
N GLY A 130 4.06 -3.51 3.13
CA GLY A 130 3.09 -4.41 3.74
C GLY A 130 3.01 -4.30 5.27
N ARG A 131 4.13 -4.17 5.99
CA ARG A 131 4.16 -3.87 7.44
C ARG A 131 3.67 -2.46 7.73
N ASP A 132 4.15 -1.42 7.04
CA ASP A 132 3.74 -0.04 7.34
C ASP A 132 2.23 0.17 7.10
N ILE A 133 1.69 -0.39 6.01
CA ILE A 133 0.25 -0.42 5.73
C ILE A 133 -0.49 -1.26 6.78
N SER A 134 0.05 -2.44 7.12
CA SER A 134 -0.53 -3.32 8.15
C SER A 134 -0.57 -2.63 9.52
N ASP A 135 0.49 -1.93 9.92
CA ASP A 135 0.60 -1.24 11.21
C ASP A 135 -0.40 -0.07 11.27
N ARG A 136 -0.55 0.68 10.17
CA ARG A 136 -1.56 1.73 10.06
C ARG A 136 -2.98 1.16 10.16
N PHE A 137 -3.26 0.09 9.42
CA PHE A 137 -4.57 -0.58 9.45
C PHE A 137 -4.86 -1.16 10.83
N THR A 138 -3.84 -1.75 11.47
CA THR A 138 -3.90 -2.27 12.85
C THR A 138 -4.25 -1.16 13.83
N GLY A 139 -3.65 0.03 13.70
CA GLY A 139 -3.95 1.19 14.52
C GLY A 139 -5.42 1.60 14.41
N VAL A 140 -5.94 1.75 13.19
CA VAL A 140 -7.35 2.12 12.95
C VAL A 140 -8.30 1.07 13.51
N ALA A 141 -8.09 -0.21 13.18
CA ALA A 141 -8.94 -1.30 13.64
C ALA A 141 -8.92 -1.44 15.17
N THR A 142 -7.75 -1.27 15.80
CA THR A 142 -7.60 -1.29 17.26
C THR A 142 -8.40 -0.14 17.90
N SER A 143 -8.31 1.07 17.36
CA SER A 143 -9.06 2.22 17.87
C SER A 143 -10.58 2.02 17.77
N ILE A 144 -11.07 1.46 16.66
CA ILE A 144 -12.49 1.17 16.46
C ILE A 144 -12.97 0.13 17.47
N LEU A 145 -12.30 -1.02 17.56
CA LEU A 145 -12.72 -2.11 18.46
C LEU A 145 -12.63 -1.72 19.93
N LYS A 146 -11.61 -0.98 20.35
CA LYS A 146 -11.53 -0.47 21.73
C LYS A 146 -12.62 0.54 22.05
N SER A 147 -13.16 1.27 21.07
CA SER A 147 -14.26 2.22 21.31
C SER A 147 -15.58 1.56 21.72
N VAL A 148 -15.68 0.24 21.54
CA VAL A 148 -16.81 -0.62 21.92
C VAL A 148 -16.41 -1.75 22.87
N ASP A 149 -15.32 -1.56 23.62
CA ASP A 149 -14.84 -2.49 24.66
C ASP A 149 -14.55 -3.92 24.16
N VAL A 150 -14.19 -4.08 22.88
CA VAL A 150 -13.74 -5.36 22.32
C VAL A 150 -12.24 -5.55 22.57
N ASP A 151 -11.88 -6.74 23.06
CA ASP A 151 -10.49 -7.16 23.22
C ASP A 151 -9.78 -7.28 21.86
N THR A 152 -8.63 -6.60 21.73
CA THR A 152 -7.85 -6.53 20.48
C THR A 152 -6.68 -7.51 20.43
N ASP A 153 -6.52 -8.42 21.39
CA ASP A 153 -5.41 -9.37 21.37
C ASP A 153 -5.35 -10.15 20.04
N GLY A 154 -4.18 -10.12 19.39
CA GLY A 154 -3.93 -10.81 18.13
C GLY A 154 -4.48 -10.14 16.86
N ILE A 155 -4.92 -8.88 16.95
CA ILE A 155 -5.39 -8.09 15.80
C ILE A 155 -4.30 -7.89 14.73
N ASP A 156 -3.05 -7.81 15.15
CA ASP A 156 -1.87 -7.68 14.31
C ASP A 156 -1.73 -8.88 13.35
N TYR A 157 -1.99 -10.10 13.81
CA TYR A 157 -2.00 -11.29 12.96
C TYR A 157 -3.06 -11.20 11.86
N ALA A 158 -4.27 -10.75 12.21
CA ALA A 158 -5.37 -10.63 11.25
C ALA A 158 -5.07 -9.56 10.19
N CYS A 159 -4.60 -8.39 10.62
CA CYS A 159 -4.22 -7.30 9.72
C CYS A 159 -3.06 -7.69 8.81
N ARG A 160 -2.03 -8.34 9.37
CA ARG A 160 -0.87 -8.79 8.58
C ARG A 160 -1.25 -9.87 7.58
N ALA A 161 -2.15 -10.79 7.95
CA ALA A 161 -2.67 -11.82 7.07
C ALA A 161 -3.52 -11.22 5.92
N ALA A 162 -4.38 -10.25 6.21
CA ALA A 162 -5.16 -9.54 5.20
C ALA A 162 -4.27 -8.86 4.15
N VAL A 163 -3.23 -8.15 4.59
CA VAL A 163 -2.23 -7.58 3.66
C VAL A 163 -1.46 -8.68 2.90
N GLY A 164 -1.17 -9.81 3.57
CA GLY A 164 -0.55 -10.96 2.92
C GLY A 164 -1.37 -11.53 1.76
N VAL A 165 -2.69 -11.68 1.97
CA VAL A 165 -3.65 -12.09 0.93
C VAL A 165 -3.61 -11.13 -0.26
N LEU A 166 -3.71 -9.81 0.00
CA LEU A 166 -3.66 -8.79 -1.04
C LEU A 166 -2.39 -8.90 -1.89
N LEU A 167 -1.22 -9.02 -1.25
CA LEU A 167 0.07 -9.11 -1.93
C LEU A 167 0.21 -10.41 -2.75
N ALA A 168 -0.22 -11.55 -2.20
CA ALA A 168 -0.15 -12.83 -2.90
C ALA A 168 -1.09 -12.89 -4.11
N ALA A 169 -2.31 -12.36 -3.97
CA ALA A 169 -3.25 -12.29 -5.08
C ALA A 169 -2.78 -11.32 -6.17
N THR A 170 -2.07 -10.24 -5.79
CA THR A 170 -1.52 -9.29 -6.75
C THR A 170 -0.41 -9.91 -7.60
N ASP A 171 0.44 -10.72 -6.98
CA ASP A 171 1.47 -11.50 -7.68
C ASP A 171 0.82 -12.42 -8.72
N LEU A 172 -0.21 -13.18 -8.32
CA LEU A 172 -1.00 -14.03 -9.21
C LEU A 172 -1.64 -13.23 -10.37
N TRP A 173 -2.20 -12.05 -10.07
CA TRP A 173 -2.85 -11.20 -11.07
C TRP A 173 -1.83 -10.65 -12.08
N LEU A 174 -0.66 -10.22 -11.62
CA LEU A 174 0.40 -9.69 -12.48
C LEU A 174 1.00 -10.77 -13.39
N ASP A 175 0.93 -12.04 -13.03
CA ASP A 175 1.39 -13.15 -13.87
C ASP A 175 0.30 -13.67 -14.85
N ALA A 176 -0.93 -13.16 -14.76
CA ALA A 176 -2.08 -13.60 -15.57
C ALA A 176 -2.46 -12.56 -16.65
N PRO A 177 -2.03 -12.73 -17.92
CA PRO A 177 -2.23 -11.72 -18.97
C PRO A 177 -3.69 -11.47 -19.37
N ASP A 178 -4.58 -12.43 -19.11
CA ASP A 178 -6.01 -12.34 -19.46
C ASP A 178 -6.91 -12.01 -18.25
N ALA A 179 -6.33 -11.77 -17.07
CA ALA A 179 -7.09 -11.57 -15.86
C ALA A 179 -7.80 -10.21 -15.84
N GLN A 180 -9.10 -10.23 -15.52
CA GLN A 180 -9.90 -9.03 -15.45
C GLN A 180 -9.68 -8.33 -14.10
N PRO A 181 -9.45 -6.99 -14.07
CA PRO A 181 -9.27 -6.26 -12.81
C PRO A 181 -10.45 -6.40 -11.84
N ALA A 182 -11.67 -6.51 -12.37
CA ALA A 182 -12.87 -6.70 -11.56
C ALA A 182 -12.85 -8.04 -10.80
N GLU A 183 -12.42 -9.12 -11.47
CA GLU A 183 -12.30 -10.44 -10.85
C GLU A 183 -11.23 -10.46 -9.76
N PHE A 184 -10.12 -9.75 -9.97
CA PHE A 184 -9.13 -9.54 -8.92
C PHE A 184 -9.74 -8.83 -7.70
N VAL A 185 -10.45 -7.72 -7.93
CA VAL A 185 -11.09 -6.96 -6.84
C VAL A 185 -12.11 -7.81 -6.08
N ASP A 186 -12.98 -8.55 -6.79
CA ASP A 186 -13.98 -9.43 -6.20
C ASP A 186 -13.33 -10.47 -5.28
N ASN A 187 -12.44 -11.29 -5.85
CA ASN A 187 -11.83 -12.40 -5.13
C ASN A 187 -11.00 -11.91 -3.93
N VAL A 188 -10.26 -10.82 -4.08
CA VAL A 188 -9.43 -10.30 -2.98
C VAL A 188 -10.28 -9.67 -1.89
N THR A 189 -11.39 -9.00 -2.24
CA THR A 189 -12.33 -8.47 -1.25
C THR A 189 -12.88 -9.58 -0.37
N ASP A 190 -13.34 -10.67 -0.98
CA ASP A 190 -13.93 -11.79 -0.25
C ASP A 190 -12.90 -12.50 0.64
N LEU A 191 -11.68 -12.70 0.14
CA LEU A 191 -10.59 -13.32 0.91
C LEU A 191 -10.15 -12.45 2.10
N VAL A 192 -9.97 -11.15 1.87
CA VAL A 192 -9.60 -10.20 2.93
C VAL A 192 -10.70 -10.11 3.98
N TRP A 193 -11.96 -10.01 3.55
CA TRP A 193 -13.09 -10.03 4.47
C TRP A 193 -13.13 -11.31 5.29
N GLY A 194 -12.96 -12.48 4.68
CA GLY A 194 -12.95 -13.77 5.38
C GLY A 194 -11.88 -13.85 6.48
N VAL A 195 -10.69 -13.27 6.27
CA VAL A 195 -9.63 -13.18 7.30
C VAL A 195 -10.06 -12.31 8.47
N LEU A 196 -10.65 -11.14 8.19
CA LEU A 196 -11.07 -10.18 9.22
C LEU A 196 -12.29 -10.69 10.00
N ASP A 197 -13.29 -11.24 9.30
CA ASP A 197 -14.49 -11.85 9.88
C ASP A 197 -14.13 -13.02 10.81
N ALA A 198 -13.20 -13.90 10.39
CA ALA A 198 -12.72 -14.99 11.25
C ALA A 198 -12.11 -14.49 12.56
N TYR A 199 -11.38 -13.37 12.52
CA TYR A 199 -10.85 -12.71 13.72
C TYR A 199 -11.98 -12.13 14.60
N LEU A 200 -12.90 -11.39 13.99
CA LEU A 200 -14.01 -10.73 14.70
C LEU A 200 -14.92 -11.75 15.40
N ARG A 201 -15.28 -12.85 14.73
CA ARG A 201 -16.07 -13.94 15.33
C ARG A 201 -15.35 -14.58 16.52
N ARG A 202 -14.02 -14.72 16.47
CA ARG A 202 -13.23 -15.21 17.61
C ARG A 202 -13.28 -14.25 18.81
N LYS A 203 -13.45 -12.95 18.54
CA LYS A 203 -13.72 -11.92 19.56
C LYS A 203 -15.20 -11.79 19.93
N LYS A 204 -16.06 -12.70 19.44
CA LYS A 204 -17.51 -12.69 19.63
C LYS A 204 -18.18 -11.43 19.08
N VAL A 205 -17.56 -10.81 18.09
CA VAL A 205 -18.14 -9.71 17.31
C VAL A 205 -18.71 -10.32 16.04
N ASP A 206 -20.02 -10.27 15.89
CA ASP A 206 -20.72 -10.66 14.67
C ASP A 206 -20.99 -9.39 13.86
N LEU A 207 -20.22 -9.20 12.79
CA LEU A 207 -20.35 -8.05 11.89
C LEU A 207 -20.97 -8.54 10.59
N ASP A 208 -22.16 -8.02 10.28
CA ASP A 208 -22.72 -8.17 8.95
C ASP A 208 -21.85 -7.37 7.96
N ALA A 209 -21.38 -8.05 6.92
CA ALA A 209 -20.51 -7.49 5.91
C ALA A 209 -21.21 -6.39 5.09
N ASP A 210 -22.54 -6.47 5.01
CA ASP A 210 -23.37 -5.62 4.15
C ASP A 210 -24.13 -4.54 4.94
N GLU A 211 -23.95 -4.50 6.27
CA GLU A 211 -24.52 -3.48 7.15
C GLU A 211 -23.44 -2.48 7.61
N PRO A 212 -23.74 -1.17 7.66
CA PRO A 212 -22.80 -0.19 8.20
C PRO A 212 -22.30 -0.55 9.60
N ILE A 213 -20.99 -0.41 9.81
CA ILE A 213 -20.33 -0.80 11.07
C ILE A 213 -20.99 -0.13 12.28
N PHE A 214 -21.39 1.14 12.17
CA PHE A 214 -22.04 1.84 13.28
C PHE A 214 -23.32 1.16 13.78
N VAL A 215 -24.08 0.48 12.91
CA VAL A 215 -25.32 -0.19 13.30
C VAL A 215 -25.01 -1.41 14.17
N THR A 216 -24.02 -2.20 13.76
CA THR A 216 -23.54 -3.35 14.54
C THR A 216 -22.92 -2.90 15.86
N LEU A 217 -22.09 -1.85 15.85
CA LEU A 217 -21.48 -1.30 17.05
C LEU A 217 -22.53 -0.73 18.04
N ALA A 218 -23.61 -0.14 17.54
CA ALA A 218 -24.70 0.35 18.38
C ALA A 218 -25.45 -0.80 19.09
N ARG A 219 -25.58 -1.97 18.47
CA ARG A 219 -26.16 -3.17 19.10
C ARG A 219 -25.26 -3.67 20.25
N LEU A 220 -23.95 -3.74 20.02
CA LEU A 220 -22.97 -4.20 21.02
C LEU A 220 -22.86 -3.31 22.25
N LYS A 221 -23.13 -1.99 22.13
CA LYS A 221 -23.17 -1.06 23.26
C LYS A 221 -24.50 -1.01 24.02
N GLY A 222 -25.56 -1.57 23.45
CA GLY A 222 -26.91 -1.52 24.01
C GLY A 222 -27.27 -2.73 24.88
N GLU A 223 -26.42 -3.76 24.91
CA GLU A 223 -26.52 -4.95 25.77
C GLU A 223 -25.70 -4.79 27.06
#